data_AF-A0A1G8NIL2-F1
#
_entry.id   AF-A0A1G8NIL2-F1
#
_cell.length_a   1.000
_cell.length_b   1.000
_cell.length_c   1.000
_cell.angle_alpha   90.00
_cell.angle_beta   90.00
_cell.angle_gamma   90.00
#
_symmetry.space_group_name_H-M   'P 1'
#
loop_
_entity.id
_entity.type
_entity.pdbx_description
1 polymer ?
#
loop_
_entity_poly.entity_id
_entity_poly.type
_entity_poly.pdbx_seq_one_letter_code
_entity_poly.pdbx_strand_id
1 'polypeptide(L)'
;MNKTHEITTDSSRYWGTIRLFISLLITAFVSIWITSGIGFTSNVLVMFTSKDFFRGEFAYSYPASKLVWMAGQYVLAGGAFALAWYAYWWTLSSHSETRFIRCFPLQLLLAYVPLLLLFLQINPVYNPDQMIPLAAGEVKFSLCMGMSAVLLFPFYSICAYRFELRPNAPPSRTVRLLILLISFALIAMGLLPILWRIAPHLYPGLNNFPNFY
;
A
#
# COMPACT_ATOMS: atom_id res chain seq x y z
N MET A 1 -42.51 44.47 8.52
CA MET A 1 -41.11 44.10 8.82
C MET A 1 -41.13 42.71 9.43
N ASN A 2 -41.03 41.66 8.61
CA ASN A 2 -41.10 40.28 9.09
C ASN A 2 -40.50 39.33 8.04
N LYS A 3 -39.79 38.30 8.51
CA LYS A 3 -39.09 37.21 7.77
C LYS A 3 -37.70 37.51 7.19
N THR A 4 -36.72 37.66 8.08
CA THR A 4 -35.33 37.22 7.84
C THR A 4 -34.98 36.17 8.90
N HIS A 5 -35.72 35.06 8.90
CA HIS A 5 -35.32 33.85 9.61
C HIS A 5 -34.69 32.91 8.59
N GLU A 6 -33.43 32.55 8.84
CA GLU A 6 -32.83 31.25 8.52
C GLU A 6 -32.86 30.78 7.05
N ILE A 7 -31.90 31.25 6.24
CA ILE A 7 -31.46 30.54 5.03
C ILE A 7 -29.94 30.21 5.08
N THR A 8 -29.23 30.62 6.14
CA THR A 8 -27.77 30.48 6.25
C THR A 8 -27.30 29.08 6.67
N THR A 9 -28.18 28.23 7.20
CA THR A 9 -27.86 26.87 7.68
C THR A 9 -27.77 25.83 6.55
N ASP A 10 -28.53 25.98 5.47
CA ASP A 10 -28.51 25.00 4.37
C ASP A 10 -27.32 25.18 3.42
N SER A 11 -26.93 26.41 3.11
CA SER A 11 -25.78 26.64 2.23
C SER A 11 -24.47 26.14 2.83
N SER A 12 -24.25 26.34 4.14
CA SER A 12 -23.04 25.90 4.84
C SER A 12 -22.95 24.36 4.94
N ARG A 13 -24.08 23.68 5.13
CA ARG A 13 -24.16 22.21 5.09
C ARG A 13 -23.89 21.68 3.68
N TYR A 14 -24.49 22.29 2.66
CA TYR A 14 -24.28 21.92 1.26
C TYR A 14 -22.82 22.06 0.83
N TRP A 15 -22.17 23.17 1.17
CA TRP A 15 -20.75 23.38 0.94
C TRP A 15 -19.86 22.38 1.69
N GLY A 16 -20.24 22.01 2.92
CA GLY A 16 -19.56 20.97 3.69
C GLY A 16 -19.60 19.60 3.00
N THR A 17 -20.77 19.21 2.51
CA THR A 17 -20.98 17.95 1.78
C THR A 17 -20.21 17.93 0.45
N ILE A 18 -20.22 19.03 -0.30
CA ILE A 18 -19.45 19.16 -1.54
C ILE A 18 -17.95 19.00 -1.29
N ARG A 19 -17.40 19.69 -0.28
CA ARG A 19 -15.97 19.58 0.07
C ARG A 19 -15.60 18.15 0.43
N LEU A 20 -16.47 17.45 1.17
CA LEU A 20 -16.27 16.05 1.53
C LEU A 20 -16.30 15.14 0.29
N PHE A 21 -17.28 15.32 -0.58
CA PHE A 21 -17.40 14.56 -1.83
C PHE A 21 -16.17 14.75 -2.74
N ILE A 22 -15.72 15.99 -2.93
CA ILE A 22 -14.50 16.31 -3.68
C ILE A 22 -13.29 15.62 -3.04
N SER A 23 -13.16 15.68 -1.71
CA SER A 23 -12.07 15.01 -1.01
C SER A 23 -12.07 13.50 -1.27
N LEU A 24 -13.23 12.85 -1.24
CA LEU A 24 -13.36 11.41 -1.52
C LEU A 24 -13.00 11.06 -2.96
N LEU A 25 -13.44 11.88 -3.93
CA LEU A 25 -13.07 11.71 -5.35
C LEU A 25 -11.57 11.84 -5.56
N ILE A 26 -10.94 12.84 -4.93
CA ILE A 26 -9.48 13.01 -4.98
C ILE A 26 -8.79 11.80 -4.34
N THR A 27 -9.29 11.29 -3.19
CA THR A 27 -8.74 10.07 -2.58
C THR A 27 -8.80 8.89 -3.53
N ALA A 28 -9.94 8.67 -4.19
CA ALA A 28 -10.08 7.60 -5.16
C ALA A 28 -9.10 7.78 -6.34
N PHE A 29 -9.00 8.97 -6.91
CA PHE A 29 -8.08 9.25 -8.01
C PHE A 29 -6.61 9.06 -7.61
N VAL A 30 -6.19 9.61 -6.47
CA VAL A 30 -4.82 9.49 -5.96
C VAL A 30 -4.52 8.03 -5.62
N SER A 31 -5.48 7.28 -5.09
CA SER A 31 -5.28 5.86 -4.79
C SER A 31 -4.99 5.05 -6.04
N ILE A 32 -5.67 5.31 -7.17
CA ILE A 32 -5.36 4.68 -8.45
C ILE A 32 -3.93 5.04 -8.88
N TRP A 33 -3.55 6.31 -8.79
CA TRP A 33 -2.20 6.76 -9.14
C TRP A 33 -1.09 6.13 -8.29
N ILE A 34 -1.24 6.13 -6.96
CA ILE A 34 -0.25 5.54 -6.06
C ILE A 34 -0.19 4.02 -6.24
N THR A 35 -1.33 3.35 -6.45
CA THR A 35 -1.37 1.89 -6.64
C THR A 35 -0.76 1.48 -7.98
N SER A 36 -1.00 2.23 -9.07
CA SER A 36 -0.28 2.07 -10.34
C SER A 36 1.22 2.32 -10.18
N GLY A 37 1.58 3.30 -9.33
CA GLY A 37 2.96 3.56 -8.93
C GLY A 37 3.65 2.34 -8.29
N ILE A 38 2.96 1.58 -7.43
CA ILE A 38 3.48 0.31 -6.88
C ILE A 38 3.78 -0.67 -8.01
N GLY A 39 2.83 -0.87 -8.94
CA GLY A 39 3.01 -1.78 -10.07
C GLY A 39 4.20 -1.38 -10.94
N PHE A 40 4.40 -0.07 -11.14
CA PHE A 40 5.58 0.45 -11.83
C PHE A 40 6.87 0.20 -11.02
N THR A 41 6.91 0.55 -9.73
CA THR A 41 8.09 0.34 -8.88
C THR A 41 8.46 -1.13 -8.74
N SER A 42 7.49 -2.04 -8.60
CA SER A 42 7.74 -3.48 -8.55
C SER A 42 8.33 -3.98 -9.87
N ASN A 43 7.78 -3.56 -11.01
CA ASN A 43 8.32 -3.94 -12.32
C ASN A 43 9.74 -3.42 -12.53
N VAL A 44 10.02 -2.16 -12.14
CA VAL A 44 11.36 -1.57 -12.23
C VAL A 44 12.35 -2.32 -11.34
N LEU A 45 12.00 -2.64 -10.09
CA LEU A 45 12.87 -3.41 -9.20
C LEU A 45 13.16 -4.81 -9.74
N VAL A 46 12.16 -5.47 -10.32
CA VAL A 46 12.30 -6.77 -10.97
C VAL A 46 13.21 -6.66 -12.20
N MET A 47 13.14 -5.59 -13.00
CA MET A 47 14.06 -5.36 -14.13
C MET A 47 15.53 -5.23 -13.69
N PHE A 48 15.80 -4.66 -12.51
CA PHE A 48 17.14 -4.57 -11.93
C PHE A 48 17.57 -5.85 -11.19
N THR A 49 16.68 -6.84 -11.11
CA THR A 49 16.98 -8.17 -10.57
C THR A 49 17.28 -9.10 -11.74
N SER A 50 18.44 -9.77 -11.76
CA SER A 50 18.75 -10.70 -12.84
C SER A 50 17.64 -11.75 -12.98
N LYS A 51 17.22 -12.07 -14.22
CA LYS A 51 16.26 -13.17 -14.47
C LYS A 51 16.76 -14.51 -13.90
N ASP A 52 18.07 -14.68 -13.78
CA ASP A 52 18.70 -15.86 -13.16
C ASP A 52 18.57 -15.87 -11.63
N PHE A 53 18.26 -14.72 -11.01
CA PHE A 53 18.08 -14.61 -9.57
C PHE A 53 16.87 -15.41 -9.09
N PHE A 54 15.80 -15.41 -9.91
CA PHE A 54 14.59 -16.18 -9.67
C PHE A 54 14.65 -17.61 -10.25
N ARG A 55 15.74 -18.02 -10.93
CA ARG A 55 15.94 -19.40 -11.42
C ARG A 55 16.43 -20.35 -10.32
N GLY A 56 15.91 -21.59 -10.33
CA GLY A 56 16.32 -22.67 -9.43
C GLY A 56 15.18 -23.64 -9.08
N GLU A 57 15.53 -24.88 -8.69
CA GLU A 57 14.56 -25.89 -8.26
C GLU A 57 13.85 -25.45 -6.96
N PHE A 58 12.57 -25.11 -7.14
CA PHE A 58 11.57 -24.71 -6.14
C PHE A 58 11.78 -23.33 -5.51
N ALA A 59 10.76 -22.48 -5.63
CA ALA A 59 10.59 -21.24 -4.86
C ALA A 59 10.51 -21.45 -3.32
N TYR A 60 10.90 -22.63 -2.80
CA TYR A 60 11.02 -22.97 -1.39
C TYR A 60 12.49 -23.04 -0.91
N SER A 61 13.46 -23.14 -1.81
CA SER A 61 14.85 -23.52 -1.50
C SER A 61 15.84 -22.35 -1.54
N TYR A 62 15.38 -21.09 -1.67
CA TYR A 62 16.30 -19.97 -1.80
C TYR A 62 17.23 -19.85 -0.58
N PRO A 63 18.56 -19.74 -0.80
CA PRO A 63 19.51 -19.55 0.28
C PRO A 63 19.26 -18.22 0.99
N ALA A 64 19.61 -18.17 2.28
CA ALA A 64 19.36 -17.00 3.14
C ALA A 64 19.89 -15.68 2.56
N SER A 65 21.04 -15.71 1.87
CA SER A 65 21.62 -14.55 1.20
C SER A 65 20.72 -13.97 0.10
N LYS A 66 20.04 -14.82 -0.69
CA LYS A 66 19.08 -14.37 -1.71
C LYS A 66 17.83 -13.78 -1.06
N LEU A 67 17.34 -14.36 0.04
CA LEU A 67 16.19 -13.84 0.78
C LEU A 67 16.46 -12.45 1.39
N VAL A 68 17.68 -12.20 1.88
CA VAL A 68 18.07 -10.87 2.40
C VAL A 68 18.05 -9.81 1.29
N TRP A 69 18.54 -10.14 0.09
CA TRP A 69 18.50 -9.23 -1.05
C TRP A 69 17.06 -8.92 -1.50
N MET A 70 16.20 -9.96 -1.57
CA MET A 70 14.76 -9.80 -1.85
C MET A 70 14.09 -8.90 -0.80
N ALA A 71 14.42 -9.09 0.49
CA ALA A 71 13.90 -8.26 1.57
C ALA A 71 14.32 -6.78 1.41
N GLY A 72 15.54 -6.51 0.93
CA GLY A 72 16.01 -5.15 0.64
C GLY A 72 15.18 -4.46 -0.44
N GLN A 73 14.97 -5.11 -1.58
CA GLN A 73 14.13 -4.57 -2.66
C GLN A 73 12.68 -4.38 -2.23
N TYR A 74 12.17 -5.34 -1.47
CA TYR A 74 10.84 -5.32 -0.89
C TYR A 74 10.65 -4.12 0.07
N VAL A 75 11.65 -3.80 0.90
CA VAL A 75 11.62 -2.61 1.77
C VAL A 75 11.69 -1.32 0.96
N LEU A 76 12.47 -1.27 -0.12
CA LEU A 76 12.55 -0.09 -0.99
C LEU A 76 11.21 0.22 -1.68
N ALA A 77 10.57 -0.79 -2.27
CA ALA A 77 9.22 -0.65 -2.85
C ALA A 77 8.20 -0.22 -1.78
N GLY A 78 8.18 -0.91 -0.64
CA GLY A 78 7.28 -0.59 0.47
C GLY A 78 7.49 0.82 1.02
N GLY A 79 8.75 1.28 1.09
CA GLY A 79 9.12 2.61 1.54
C GLY A 79 8.64 3.71 0.59
N ALA A 80 8.85 3.54 -0.72
CA ALA A 80 8.36 4.48 -1.73
C ALA A 80 6.81 4.60 -1.68
N PHE A 81 6.13 3.47 -1.55
CA PHE A 81 4.68 3.41 -1.40
C PHE A 81 4.20 4.11 -0.11
N ALA A 82 4.83 3.80 1.03
CA ALA A 82 4.51 4.39 2.31
C ALA A 82 4.69 5.92 2.29
N LEU A 83 5.80 6.41 1.73
CA LEU A 83 6.08 7.84 1.62
C LEU A 83 5.06 8.59 0.75
N ALA A 84 4.63 8.00 -0.36
CA ALA A 84 3.60 8.61 -1.21
C ALA A 84 2.27 8.78 -0.45
N TRP A 85 1.85 7.74 0.28
CA TRP A 85 0.66 7.81 1.13
C TRP A 85 0.83 8.76 2.30
N TYR A 86 2.00 8.80 2.92
CA TYR A 86 2.30 9.77 3.96
C TYR A 86 2.16 11.21 3.46
N ALA A 87 2.74 11.54 2.31
CA ALA A 87 2.64 12.86 1.70
C ALA A 87 1.18 13.23 1.40
N TYR A 88 0.37 12.25 0.96
CA TYR A 88 -1.06 12.44 0.74
C TYR A 88 -1.80 12.74 2.05
N TRP A 89 -1.66 11.89 3.08
CA TRP A 89 -2.31 12.11 4.38
C TRP A 89 -1.86 13.42 5.03
N TRP A 90 -0.59 13.77 4.89
CA TRP A 90 -0.08 15.06 5.34
C TRP A 90 -0.78 16.21 4.61
N THR A 91 -0.78 16.23 3.29
CA THR A 91 -1.46 17.28 2.50
C THR A 91 -2.92 17.43 2.92
N LEU A 92 -3.62 16.32 3.15
CA LEU A 92 -5.02 16.35 3.56
C LEU A 92 -5.20 16.90 4.98
N SER A 93 -4.31 16.55 5.90
CA SER A 93 -4.31 17.10 7.26
C SER A 93 -3.96 18.59 7.30
N SER A 94 -3.04 19.09 6.46
CA SER A 94 -2.62 20.49 6.45
C SER A 94 -3.68 21.44 5.89
N HIS A 95 -4.53 20.97 4.98
CA HIS A 95 -5.67 21.72 4.42
C HIS A 95 -6.91 21.69 5.32
N SER A 96 -6.91 20.88 6.37
CA SER A 96 -8.00 20.87 7.35
C SER A 96 -7.78 21.95 8.42
N GLU A 97 -8.76 22.82 8.60
CA GLU A 97 -8.72 23.92 9.59
C GLU A 97 -8.40 23.43 11.01
N THR A 98 -8.87 22.23 11.36
CA THR A 98 -8.69 21.61 12.68
C THR A 98 -7.50 20.66 12.74
N ARG A 99 -6.69 20.52 11.67
CA ARG A 99 -5.67 19.46 11.47
C ARG A 99 -6.20 18.03 11.59
N PHE A 100 -7.53 17.85 11.55
CA PHE A 100 -8.19 16.56 11.53
C PHE A 100 -8.81 16.30 10.16
N ILE A 101 -8.43 15.16 9.58
CA ILE A 101 -9.07 14.64 8.38
C ILE A 101 -10.51 14.22 8.71
N ARG A 102 -11.50 14.90 8.12
CA ARG A 102 -12.92 14.55 8.27
C ARG A 102 -13.20 13.21 7.58
N CYS A 103 -13.97 12.35 8.24
CA CYS A 103 -14.33 11.03 7.72
C CYS A 103 -13.13 10.18 7.28
N PHE A 104 -12.01 10.25 8.03
CA PHE A 104 -10.82 9.44 7.77
C PHE A 104 -11.09 7.95 7.52
N PRO A 105 -11.98 7.24 8.26
CA PRO A 105 -12.28 5.84 7.96
C PRO A 105 -12.85 5.63 6.55
N LEU A 106 -13.66 6.55 6.05
CA LEU A 106 -14.26 6.45 4.71
C LEU A 106 -13.21 6.69 3.62
N GLN A 107 -12.32 7.67 3.83
CA GLN A 107 -11.20 7.92 2.94
C GLN A 107 -10.21 6.75 2.93
N LEU A 108 -9.96 6.15 4.10
CA LEU A 108 -9.15 4.94 4.21
C LEU A 108 -9.75 3.79 3.42
N LEU A 109 -11.06 3.57 3.52
CA LEU A 109 -11.76 2.54 2.74
C LEU A 109 -11.64 2.80 1.24
N LEU A 110 -11.88 4.03 0.77
CA LEU A 110 -11.73 4.38 -0.64
C LEU A 110 -10.30 4.24 -1.15
N ALA A 111 -9.32 4.59 -0.31
CA ALA A 111 -7.91 4.38 -0.62
C ALA A 111 -7.54 2.89 -0.71
N TYR A 112 -8.20 2.06 0.10
CA TYR A 112 -7.93 0.63 0.18
C TYR A 112 -8.56 -0.18 -0.96
N VAL A 113 -9.72 0.25 -1.48
CA VAL A 113 -10.43 -0.49 -2.54
C VAL A 113 -9.57 -0.69 -3.79
N PRO A 114 -8.92 0.33 -4.37
CA PRO A 114 -8.06 0.11 -5.54
C PRO A 114 -6.85 -0.77 -5.25
N LEU A 115 -6.30 -0.73 -4.04
CA LEU A 115 -5.23 -1.63 -3.61
C LEU A 115 -5.71 -3.09 -3.60
N LEU A 116 -6.92 -3.36 -3.10
CA LEU A 116 -7.54 -4.68 -3.14
C LEU A 116 -7.81 -5.14 -4.57
N LEU A 117 -8.34 -4.26 -5.43
CA LEU A 117 -8.61 -4.59 -6.83
C LEU A 117 -7.32 -4.92 -7.59
N LEU A 118 -6.25 -4.15 -7.38
CA LEU A 118 -4.96 -4.45 -7.98
C LEU A 118 -4.38 -5.76 -7.45
N PHE A 119 -4.52 -6.04 -6.14
CA PHE A 119 -4.13 -7.32 -5.57
C PHE A 119 -4.88 -8.50 -6.23
N LEU A 120 -6.17 -8.34 -6.52
CA LEU A 120 -6.93 -9.35 -7.26
C LEU A 120 -6.44 -9.51 -8.71
N GLN A 121 -5.99 -8.44 -9.36
CA GLN A 121 -5.44 -8.51 -10.72
C GLN A 121 -4.08 -9.22 -10.79
N ILE A 122 -3.27 -9.14 -9.74
CA ILE A 122 -2.00 -9.89 -9.62
C ILE A 122 -2.18 -11.22 -8.91
N ASN A 123 -3.41 -11.72 -8.76
CA ASN A 123 -3.66 -13.00 -8.13
C ASN A 123 -3.75 -14.08 -9.22
N PRO A 124 -2.93 -15.15 -9.15
CA PRO A 124 -2.91 -16.18 -10.18
C PRO A 124 -4.26 -16.88 -10.38
N VAL A 125 -5.11 -16.89 -9.36
CA VAL A 125 -6.44 -17.52 -9.40
C VAL A 125 -7.43 -16.69 -10.21
N TYR A 126 -7.30 -15.36 -10.18
CA TYR A 126 -8.25 -14.46 -10.86
C TYR A 126 -7.74 -13.98 -12.22
N ASN A 127 -6.43 -13.94 -12.43
CA ASN A 127 -5.84 -13.47 -13.68
C ASN A 127 -4.53 -14.23 -14.00
N PRO A 128 -4.63 -15.48 -14.49
CA PRO A 128 -3.46 -16.31 -14.77
C PRO A 128 -2.58 -15.74 -15.89
N ASP A 129 -3.17 -15.03 -16.86
CA ASP A 129 -2.48 -14.53 -18.05
C ASP A 129 -1.45 -13.44 -17.72
N GLN A 130 -1.63 -12.68 -16.64
CA GLN A 130 -0.66 -11.65 -16.22
C GLN A 130 0.62 -12.22 -15.62
N MET A 131 0.67 -13.54 -15.38
CA MET A 131 1.81 -14.20 -14.75
C MET A 131 2.64 -15.03 -15.72
N ILE A 132 2.22 -15.12 -16.98
CA ILE A 132 2.94 -15.81 -18.05
C ILE A 132 3.75 -14.75 -18.81
N PRO A 133 5.08 -14.88 -19.01
CA PRO A 133 5.95 -16.03 -18.78
C PRO A 133 6.88 -15.88 -17.55
N LEU A 134 6.39 -15.36 -16.42
CA LEU A 134 7.23 -15.08 -15.24
C LEU A 134 7.70 -16.38 -14.57
N ALA A 135 8.87 -16.36 -13.93
CA ALA A 135 9.36 -17.51 -13.17
C ALA A 135 8.53 -17.69 -11.87
N ALA A 136 8.35 -18.92 -11.40
CA ALA A 136 7.56 -19.22 -10.20
C ALA A 136 7.99 -18.42 -8.94
N GLY A 137 9.30 -18.20 -8.77
CA GLY A 137 9.83 -17.37 -7.67
C GLY A 137 9.49 -15.89 -7.79
N GLU A 138 9.44 -15.36 -9.00
CA GLU A 138 9.08 -13.96 -9.30
C GLU A 138 7.59 -13.71 -9.06
N VAL A 139 6.75 -14.64 -9.51
CA VAL A 139 5.30 -14.62 -9.24
C VAL A 139 5.01 -14.64 -7.75
N LYS A 140 5.66 -15.55 -7.02
CA LYS A 140 5.51 -15.69 -5.57
C LYS A 140 5.97 -14.43 -4.83
N PHE A 141 7.07 -13.81 -5.26
CA PHE A 141 7.56 -12.56 -4.70
C PHE A 141 6.58 -11.41 -4.88
N SER A 142 6.07 -11.22 -6.10
CA SER A 142 5.06 -10.21 -6.42
C SER A 142 3.78 -10.40 -5.62
N LEU A 143 3.33 -11.65 -5.46
CA LEU A 143 2.17 -11.99 -4.66
C LEU A 143 2.40 -11.67 -3.17
N CYS A 144 3.57 -12.03 -2.62
CA CYS A 144 3.92 -11.69 -1.23
C CYS A 144 3.99 -10.17 -1.01
N MET A 145 4.54 -9.40 -1.96
CA MET A 145 4.50 -7.93 -1.93
C MET A 145 3.07 -7.40 -1.88
N GLY A 146 2.19 -7.89 -2.76
CA GLY A 146 0.79 -7.51 -2.79
C GLY A 146 0.05 -7.83 -1.49
N MET A 147 0.21 -9.06 -0.98
CA MET A 147 -0.39 -9.50 0.29
C MET A 147 0.05 -8.60 1.45
N SER A 148 1.33 -8.27 1.53
CA SER A 148 1.85 -7.38 2.58
C SER A 148 1.34 -5.96 2.46
N ALA A 149 1.25 -5.42 1.23
CA ALA A 149 0.70 -4.09 1.02
C ALA A 149 -0.75 -4.03 1.50
N VAL A 150 -1.56 -5.03 1.12
CA VAL A 150 -2.96 -5.15 1.55
C VAL A 150 -3.06 -5.27 3.08
N LEU A 151 -2.25 -6.14 3.69
CA LEU A 151 -2.28 -6.36 5.14
C LEU A 151 -1.82 -5.14 5.93
N LEU A 152 -0.75 -4.48 5.52
CA LEU A 152 -0.10 -3.42 6.30
C LEU A 152 -0.71 -2.03 6.05
N PHE A 153 -1.28 -1.77 4.88
CA PHE A 153 -1.83 -0.46 4.51
C PHE A 153 -2.82 0.15 5.52
N PRO A 154 -3.85 -0.56 6.01
CA PRO A 154 -4.79 0.02 6.97
C PRO A 154 -4.10 0.40 8.29
N PHE A 155 -3.22 -0.46 8.81
CA PHE A 155 -2.47 -0.18 10.04
C PHE A 155 -1.50 0.99 9.84
N TYR A 156 -0.80 1.01 8.70
CA TYR A 156 0.11 2.10 8.34
C TYR A 156 -0.62 3.44 8.32
N SER A 157 -1.75 3.52 7.63
CA SER A 157 -2.52 4.75 7.50
C SER A 157 -3.07 5.22 8.85
N ILE A 158 -3.55 4.30 9.69
CA ILE A 158 -4.02 4.62 11.04
C ILE A 158 -2.86 5.16 11.90
N CYS A 159 -1.70 4.50 11.89
CA CYS A 159 -0.52 4.94 12.63
C CYS A 159 0.01 6.28 12.12
N ALA A 160 0.11 6.46 10.80
CA ALA A 160 0.49 7.73 10.19
C ALA A 160 -0.44 8.86 10.65
N TYR A 161 -1.75 8.63 10.66
CA TYR A 161 -2.73 9.63 11.08
C TYR A 161 -2.70 9.90 12.59
N ARG A 162 -2.68 8.86 13.43
CA ARG A 162 -2.82 8.98 14.90
C ARG A 162 -1.54 9.36 15.61
N PHE A 163 -0.41 8.83 15.16
CA PHE A 163 0.89 9.00 15.79
C PHE A 163 1.65 10.17 15.14
N GLU A 164 1.73 10.18 13.81
CA GLU A 164 2.64 11.09 13.11
C GLU A 164 2.01 12.43 12.71
N LEU A 165 0.74 12.45 12.30
CA LEU A 165 0.06 13.71 11.96
C LEU A 165 -0.49 14.45 13.18
N ARG A 166 -0.28 13.92 14.39
CA ARG A 166 -0.74 14.56 15.62
C ARG A 166 0.02 15.87 15.87
N PRO A 167 -0.70 17.02 16.00
CA PRO A 167 -0.06 18.29 16.29
C PRO A 167 0.56 18.27 17.69
N ASN A 168 1.77 18.81 17.83
CA ASN A 168 2.45 19.09 19.09
C ASN A 168 2.72 17.89 20.03
N ALA A 169 2.66 16.65 19.54
CA ALA A 169 3.08 15.50 20.35
C ALA A 169 4.61 15.31 20.28
N PRO A 170 5.32 15.13 21.40
CA PRO A 170 6.72 14.69 21.38
C PRO A 170 6.81 13.21 20.95
N PRO A 171 7.91 12.75 20.32
CA PRO A 171 9.10 13.49 19.87
C PRO A 171 8.85 14.28 18.58
N SER A 172 9.90 14.89 17.99
CA SER A 172 9.77 15.66 16.75
C SER A 172 9.16 14.83 15.62
N ARG A 173 8.46 15.52 14.71
CA ARG A 173 7.77 14.91 13.58
C ARG A 173 8.69 13.99 12.76
N THR A 174 9.87 14.47 12.39
CA THR A 174 10.86 13.67 11.66
C THR A 174 11.22 12.37 12.38
N VAL A 175 11.38 12.41 13.71
CA VAL A 175 11.70 11.21 14.50
C VAL A 175 10.53 10.24 14.51
N ARG A 176 9.30 10.73 14.67
CA ARG A 176 8.09 9.89 14.62
C ARG A 176 7.89 9.25 13.25
N LEU A 177 8.16 9.97 12.14
CA LEU A 177 8.17 9.40 10.79
C LEU A 177 9.22 8.29 10.67
N LEU A 178 10.45 8.53 11.15
CA LEU A 178 11.51 7.51 11.12
C LEU A 178 11.11 6.26 11.93
N ILE A 179 10.53 6.44 13.13
CA ILE A 179 10.02 5.32 13.95
C ILE A 179 8.95 4.55 13.18
N LEU A 180 8.01 5.25 12.53
CA LEU A 180 6.96 4.62 11.73
C LEU A 180 7.54 3.82 10.56
N LEU A 181 8.47 4.41 9.79
CA LEU A 181 9.07 3.76 8.64
C LEU A 181 9.92 2.55 9.05
N ILE A 182 10.75 2.68 10.10
CA ILE A 182 11.59 1.59 10.60
C ILE A 182 10.72 0.44 11.15
N SER A 183 9.70 0.76 11.95
CA SER A 183 8.80 -0.28 12.50
C SER A 183 8.06 -1.03 11.40
N PHE A 184 7.51 -0.34 10.40
CA PHE A 184 6.87 -1.01 9.27
C PHE A 184 7.86 -1.78 8.39
N ALA A 185 9.09 -1.28 8.20
CA ALA A 185 10.13 -2.01 7.48
C ALA A 185 10.48 -3.32 8.19
N LEU A 186 10.66 -3.30 9.52
CA LEU A 186 10.92 -4.49 10.33
C LEU A 186 9.77 -5.49 10.26
N ILE A 187 8.53 -5.02 10.42
CA ILE A 187 7.33 -5.86 10.31
C ILE A 187 7.25 -6.48 8.93
N ALA A 188 7.44 -5.68 7.88
CA ALA A 188 7.33 -6.15 6.51
C ALA A 188 8.44 -7.17 6.16
N MET A 189 9.67 -6.97 6.65
CA MET A 189 10.76 -7.94 6.52
C MET A 189 10.43 -9.27 7.23
N GLY A 190 9.83 -9.22 8.42
CA GLY A 190 9.38 -10.43 9.13
C GLY A 190 8.18 -11.10 8.47
N LEU A 191 7.32 -10.33 7.80
CA LEU A 191 6.12 -10.81 7.12
C LEU A 191 6.46 -11.57 5.82
N LEU A 192 7.49 -11.14 5.10
CA LEU A 192 7.94 -11.76 3.86
C LEU A 192 8.18 -13.28 3.98
N PRO A 193 9.02 -13.80 4.90
CA PRO A 193 9.23 -15.25 5.02
C PRO A 193 7.98 -16.02 5.47
N ILE A 194 7.11 -15.40 6.26
CA ILE A 194 5.83 -16.00 6.69
C ILE A 194 4.91 -16.16 5.48
N LEU A 195 4.66 -15.07 4.75
CA LEU A 195 3.83 -15.10 3.55
C LEU A 195 4.43 -15.97 2.46
N TRP A 196 5.75 -16.02 2.34
CA TRP A 196 6.44 -16.90 1.41
C TRP A 196 6.17 -18.37 1.68
N ARG A 197 6.01 -18.77 2.95
CA ARG A 197 5.64 -20.16 3.30
C ARG A 197 4.15 -20.43 3.13
N ILE A 198 3.31 -19.42 3.39
CA ILE A 198 1.85 -19.54 3.34
C ILE A 198 1.29 -19.44 1.91
N ALA A 199 1.90 -18.64 1.04
CA ALA A 199 1.40 -18.35 -0.30
C ALA A 199 1.11 -19.62 -1.14
N PRO A 200 1.95 -20.67 -1.15
CA PRO A 200 1.67 -21.90 -1.90
C PRO A 200 0.49 -22.71 -1.34
N HIS A 201 0.16 -22.56 -0.05
CA HIS A 201 -1.02 -23.19 0.54
C HIS A 201 -2.30 -22.44 0.18
N LEU A 202 -2.25 -21.11 0.10
CA LEU A 202 -3.39 -20.28 -0.31
C LEU A 202 -3.61 -20.33 -1.83
N TYR A 203 -2.54 -20.49 -2.59
CA TYR A 203 -2.53 -20.46 -4.04
C TYR A 203 -1.76 -21.66 -4.59
N PRO A 204 -2.35 -22.87 -4.58
CA PRO A 204 -1.67 -24.08 -5.05
C PRO A 204 -1.26 -24.00 -6.53
N GLY A 205 -1.94 -23.17 -7.32
CA GLY A 205 -1.57 -22.87 -8.71
C GLY A 205 -0.17 -22.28 -8.89
N LEU A 206 0.45 -21.72 -7.83
CA LEU A 206 1.85 -21.27 -7.85
C LEU A 206 2.84 -22.39 -8.17
N ASN A 207 2.52 -23.63 -7.80
CA ASN A 207 3.38 -24.79 -8.05
C ASN A 207 3.33 -25.27 -9.52
N ASN A 208 2.35 -24.79 -10.29
CA ASN A 208 2.14 -25.18 -11.68
C ASN A 208 2.84 -24.23 -12.67
N PHE A 209 3.45 -23.13 -12.20
CA PHE A 209 4.20 -22.22 -13.06
C PHE A 209 5.51 -22.87 -13.55
N PRO A 210 5.94 -22.58 -14.78
CA PRO A 210 7.16 -23.14 -15.34
C PRO A 210 8.37 -22.76 -14.49
N ASN A 211 9.10 -23.78 -14.04
CA ASN A 211 10.46 -23.61 -13.54
C ASN A 211 11.38 -23.54 -14.75
N PHE A 212 11.78 -22.34 -15.15
CA PHE A 212 12.77 -22.17 -16.21
C PHE A 212 14.13 -22.62 -15.67
N TYR A 213 14.61 -23.75 -16.18
CA TYR A 213 15.96 -24.28 -15.98
C TYR A 213 17.01 -23.38 -16.64
#